data_AF-A0A954XBX7-F1
#
_entry.id   AF-A0A954XBX7-F1
#
_cell.length_a   1.000
_cell.length_b   1.000
_cell.length_c   1.000
_cell.angle_alpha   90.00
_cell.angle_beta   90.00
_cell.angle_gamma   90.00
#
_symmetry.space_group_name_H-M   'P 1'
#
loop_
_entity.id
_entity.type
_entity.pdbx_description
1 polymer ?
#
loop_
_entity_poly.entity_id
_entity_poly.type
_entity_poly.pdbx_seq_one_letter_code
_entity_poly.pdbx_strand_id
1 'polypeptide(L)'
;IVTGDSPLIQTSSIERLFQEYDRERPACILGTLKKDDPFGLGRIVRTDEGEFLGIVEEKDATDEQRRINEVNMSTYVFDCRELLMALEQLRTENNQREYYITDCPGILKSLGKQVAALPVLKPCEALSINTFDDLAAVEAEMRKLGYLCES
;
A
#
# COMPACT_ATOMS: atom_id res chain seq x y z
N ILE A 1 -2.44 -9.75 -0.34
CA ILE A 1 -3.61 -8.94 0.08
C ILE A 1 -3.68 -7.74 -0.84
N VAL A 2 -4.87 -7.44 -1.38
CA VAL A 2 -5.15 -6.30 -2.24
C VAL A 2 -6.53 -5.75 -1.86
N THR A 3 -6.79 -4.49 -2.17
CA THR A 3 -8.12 -3.89 -1.98
C THR A 3 -9.03 -4.17 -3.17
N GLY A 4 -10.34 -4.20 -2.94
CA GLY A 4 -11.33 -4.50 -3.98
C GLY A 4 -11.80 -3.26 -4.76
N ASP A 5 -11.44 -2.07 -4.31
CA ASP A 5 -11.83 -0.77 -4.85
C ASP A 5 -10.80 -0.16 -5.82
N SER A 6 -9.63 -0.81 -5.99
CA SER A 6 -8.58 -0.44 -6.95
C SER A 6 -8.54 -1.43 -8.13
N PRO A 7 -9.41 -1.28 -9.14
CA PRO A 7 -9.61 -2.29 -10.18
C PRO A 7 -8.48 -2.36 -11.21
N LEU A 8 -7.59 -1.37 -11.23
CA LEU A 8 -6.53 -1.24 -12.24
C LEU A 8 -5.21 -1.91 -11.82
N ILE A 9 -5.24 -2.84 -10.87
CA ILE A 9 -4.07 -3.60 -10.45
C ILE A 9 -3.40 -4.32 -11.63
N GLN A 10 -2.08 -4.25 -11.71
CA GLN A 10 -1.33 -4.74 -12.87
C GLN A 10 -0.62 -6.05 -12.55
N THR A 11 -0.76 -7.03 -13.44
CA THR A 11 -0.07 -8.33 -13.33
C THR A 11 1.44 -8.15 -13.15
N SER A 12 2.06 -7.23 -13.91
CA SER A 12 3.50 -6.95 -13.82
C SER A 12 3.94 -6.51 -12.43
N SER A 13 3.09 -5.76 -11.72
CA SER A 13 3.39 -5.25 -10.39
C SER A 13 3.33 -6.36 -9.37
N ILE A 14 2.31 -7.22 -9.46
CA ILE A 14 2.15 -8.40 -8.61
C ILE A 14 3.27 -9.42 -8.83
N GLU A 15 3.61 -9.71 -10.08
CA GLU A 15 4.74 -10.58 -10.43
C GLU A 15 6.04 -10.08 -9.83
N ARG A 16 6.29 -8.76 -9.87
CA ARG A 16 7.49 -8.18 -9.27
C ARG A 16 7.55 -8.37 -7.76
N LEU A 17 6.42 -8.20 -7.07
CA LEU A 17 6.35 -8.44 -5.62
C LEU A 17 6.63 -9.92 -5.28
N PHE A 18 6.07 -10.86 -6.05
CA PHE A 18 6.32 -12.29 -5.84
C PHE A 18 7.76 -12.69 -6.15
N GLN A 19 8.37 -12.15 -7.21
CA GLN A 19 9.78 -12.41 -7.53
C GLN A 19 10.71 -12.00 -6.37
N GLU A 20 10.48 -10.82 -5.79
CA GLU A 20 11.26 -10.33 -4.65
C GLU A 20 10.98 -11.16 -3.39
N TYR A 21 9.72 -11.56 -3.19
CA TYR A 21 9.34 -12.44 -2.08
C TYR A 21 9.99 -13.82 -2.17
N ASP A 22 10.05 -14.42 -3.35
CA ASP A 22 10.69 -15.71 -3.55
C ASP A 22 12.22 -15.66 -3.41
N ARG A 23 12.84 -14.50 -3.71
CA ARG A 23 14.29 -14.30 -3.56
C ARG A 23 14.72 -14.21 -2.10
N GLU A 24 14.01 -13.42 -1.29
CA GLU A 24 14.47 -13.06 0.05
C GLU A 24 13.63 -13.65 1.18
N ARG A 25 12.42 -14.13 0.88
CA ARG A 25 11.44 -14.64 1.86
C ARG A 25 11.26 -13.71 3.08
N PRO A 26 11.01 -12.39 2.87
CA PRO A 26 10.76 -11.47 3.98
C PRO A 26 9.41 -11.77 4.64
N ALA A 27 9.19 -11.20 5.84
CA ALA A 27 7.91 -11.31 6.52
C ALA A 27 6.80 -10.53 5.78
N CYS A 28 7.16 -9.43 5.13
CA CYS A 28 6.23 -8.61 4.34
C CYS A 28 6.94 -7.89 3.19
N ILE A 29 6.30 -7.85 2.02
CA ILE A 29 6.59 -6.91 0.94
C ILE A 29 5.36 -6.06 0.65
N LEU A 30 5.55 -4.75 0.56
CA LEU A 30 4.54 -3.79 0.16
C LEU A 30 4.81 -3.29 -1.26
N GLY A 31 3.77 -3.21 -2.07
CA GLY A 31 3.78 -2.43 -3.30
C GLY A 31 3.46 -0.97 -2.99
N THR A 32 4.35 -0.07 -3.39
CA THR A 32 4.20 1.38 -3.23
C THR A 32 4.29 2.08 -4.58
N LEU A 33 3.89 3.36 -4.60
CA LEU A 33 4.12 4.26 -5.73
C LEU A 33 4.31 5.68 -5.22
N LYS A 34 4.80 6.56 -6.09
CA LYS A 34 4.80 8.01 -5.85
C LYS A 34 3.58 8.64 -6.51
N LYS A 35 2.83 9.45 -5.75
CA LYS A 35 1.67 10.21 -6.23
C LYS A 35 1.90 11.70 -5.97
N ASP A 36 1.62 12.53 -6.97
CA ASP A 36 1.84 13.98 -6.86
C ASP A 36 0.93 14.61 -5.81
N ASP A 37 -0.33 14.17 -5.75
CA ASP A 37 -1.27 14.50 -4.69
C ASP A 37 -1.54 13.26 -3.83
N PRO A 38 -0.85 13.06 -2.70
CA PRO A 38 -1.01 11.88 -1.88
C PRO A 38 -2.18 11.97 -0.89
N PHE A 39 -3.00 13.03 -0.94
CA PHE A 39 -4.07 13.24 0.04
C PHE A 39 -5.00 12.03 0.16
N GLY A 40 -5.29 11.64 1.40
CA GLY A 40 -6.18 10.52 1.73
C GLY A 40 -5.52 9.15 1.75
N LEU A 41 -4.25 9.02 1.37
CA LEU A 41 -3.53 7.73 1.33
C LEU A 41 -2.55 7.56 2.51
N GLY A 42 -2.25 6.33 2.90
CA GLY A 42 -1.17 6.09 3.87
C GLY A 42 0.20 6.47 3.31
N ARG A 43 1.06 7.10 4.11
CA ARG A 43 2.42 7.52 3.71
C ARG A 43 3.46 6.50 4.10
N ILE A 44 4.39 6.22 3.20
CA ILE A 44 5.53 5.32 3.46
C ILE A 44 6.63 6.11 4.15
N VAL A 45 6.85 5.82 5.44
CA VAL A 45 7.88 6.48 6.23
C VAL A 45 9.18 5.71 6.11
N ARG A 46 10.28 6.42 5.86
CA ARG A 46 11.63 5.86 5.72
C ARG A 46 12.64 6.59 6.61
N THR A 47 13.77 5.94 6.91
CA THR A 47 14.95 6.62 7.45
C THR A 47 15.63 7.45 6.37
N ASP A 48 16.62 8.27 6.76
CA ASP A 48 17.44 9.06 5.82
C ASP A 48 18.25 8.16 4.87
N GLU A 49 18.57 6.93 5.29
CA GLU A 49 19.20 5.89 4.47
C GLU A 49 18.21 5.15 3.55
N GLY A 50 16.93 5.51 3.60
CA GLY A 50 15.87 4.95 2.77
C GLY A 50 15.25 3.65 3.30
N GLU A 51 15.60 3.22 4.51
CA GLU A 51 15.00 2.02 5.11
C GLU A 51 13.54 2.25 5.49
N PHE A 52 12.67 1.27 5.21
CA PHE A 52 11.28 1.32 5.63
C PHE A 52 11.15 1.32 7.16
N LEU A 53 10.38 2.28 7.69
CA LEU A 53 10.04 2.38 9.11
C LEU A 53 8.59 1.99 9.40
N GLY A 54 7.66 2.37 8.54
CA GLY A 54 6.24 2.13 8.77
C GLY A 54 5.34 2.84 7.78
N ILE A 55 4.03 2.69 7.98
CA ILE A 55 2.99 3.45 7.29
C ILE A 55 2.36 4.40 8.30
N VAL A 56 2.05 5.63 7.87
CA VAL A 56 1.22 6.56 8.65
C VAL A 56 0.00 6.98 7.82
N GLU A 57 -1.19 6.76 8.35
CA GLU A 57 -2.44 7.13 7.68
C GLU A 57 -2.62 8.65 7.64
N GLU A 58 -3.30 9.17 6.61
CA GLU A 58 -3.53 10.62 6.40
C GLU A 58 -4.06 11.34 7.66
N LYS A 59 -4.99 10.68 8.36
CA LYS A 59 -5.63 11.22 9.57
C LYS A 59 -4.72 11.26 10.79
N ASP A 60 -3.68 10.42 10.81
CA ASP A 60 -2.73 10.28 11.91
C ASP A 60 -1.38 10.96 11.57
N ALA A 61 -1.17 11.35 10.31
CA ALA A 61 0.03 12.00 9.82
C ALA A 61 0.21 13.43 10.37
N THR A 62 1.45 13.77 10.70
CA THR A 62 1.89 15.15 10.92
C THR A 62 1.94 15.94 9.61
N ASP A 63 1.98 17.27 9.70
CA ASP A 63 2.07 18.14 8.50
C ASP A 63 3.33 17.86 7.65
N GLU A 64 4.42 17.44 8.28
CA GLU A 64 5.63 17.04 7.55
C GLU A 64 5.45 15.68 6.86
N GLN A 65 4.87 14.70 7.56
CA GLN A 65 4.58 13.39 6.97
C GLN A 65 3.58 13.49 5.81
N ARG A 66 2.60 14.40 5.86
CA ARG A 66 1.65 14.64 4.76
C ARG A 66 2.33 15.03 3.44
N ARG A 67 3.55 15.57 3.49
CA ARG A 67 4.36 15.95 2.31
C ARG A 67 5.10 14.77 1.68
N ILE A 68 5.07 13.59 2.30
CA ILE A 68 5.64 12.38 1.71
C ILE A 68 4.76 11.99 0.52
N ASN A 69 5.37 11.85 -0.65
CA ASN A 69 4.67 11.50 -1.89
C ASN A 69 4.68 9.99 -2.17
N GLU A 70 5.46 9.20 -1.43
CA GLU A 70 5.40 7.74 -1.52
C GLU A 70 4.22 7.22 -0.68
N VAL A 71 3.30 6.52 -1.34
CA VAL A 71 2.01 6.13 -0.76
C VAL A 71 1.83 4.62 -0.70
N ASN A 72 1.06 4.21 0.29
CA ASN A 72 0.55 2.87 0.48
C ASN A 72 -0.75 2.68 -0.32
N MET A 73 -0.77 1.68 -1.20
CA MET A 73 -1.97 1.29 -1.96
C MET A 73 -2.57 -0.03 -1.47
N SER A 74 -2.30 -0.38 -0.21
CA SER A 74 -2.81 -1.60 0.42
C SER A 74 -2.56 -2.89 -0.37
N THR A 75 -1.40 -2.96 -1.03
CA THR A 75 -0.96 -4.10 -1.83
C THR A 75 0.21 -4.78 -1.14
N TYR A 76 -0.02 -6.00 -0.64
CA TYR A 76 0.91 -6.68 0.24
C TYR A 76 1.11 -8.16 -0.13
N VAL A 77 2.34 -8.63 0.03
CA VAL A 77 2.70 -10.06 0.11
C VAL A 77 3.23 -10.32 1.52
N PHE A 78 2.54 -11.15 2.29
CA PHE A 78 2.95 -11.51 3.65
C PHE A 78 3.33 -12.98 3.72
N ASP A 79 4.29 -13.30 4.58
CA ASP A 79 4.28 -14.64 5.18
C ASP A 79 3.04 -14.80 6.07
N CYS A 80 2.32 -15.90 5.89
CA CYS A 80 1.05 -16.13 6.57
C CYS A 80 1.19 -16.19 8.10
N ARG A 81 2.25 -16.81 8.62
CA ARG A 81 2.47 -16.93 10.07
C ARG A 81 2.86 -15.59 10.66
N GLU A 82 3.72 -14.85 9.97
CA GLU A 82 4.13 -13.52 10.41
C GLU A 82 2.95 -12.54 10.40
N LEU A 83 2.06 -12.60 9.39
CA LEU A 83 0.84 -11.80 9.36
C LEU A 83 -0.07 -12.11 10.55
N LEU A 84 -0.37 -13.38 10.82
CA LEU A 84 -1.24 -13.75 11.94
C LEU A 84 -0.69 -13.24 13.27
N MET A 85 0.62 -13.36 13.47
CA MET A 85 1.31 -12.84 14.66
C MET A 85 1.24 -11.30 14.75
N ALA A 86 1.37 -10.59 13.63
CA ALA A 86 1.24 -9.13 13.61
C ALA A 86 -0.20 -8.67 13.89
N LEU A 87 -1.20 -9.41 13.39
CA LEU A 87 -2.62 -9.12 13.63
C LEU A 87 -2.99 -9.19 15.12
N GLU A 88 -2.42 -10.13 15.88
CA GLU A 88 -2.61 -10.24 17.35
C GLU A 88 -2.07 -9.02 18.13
N GLN A 89 -1.13 -8.30 17.53
CA GLN A 89 -0.50 -7.13 18.14
C GLN A 89 -1.14 -5.80 17.75
N LEU A 90 -2.13 -5.81 16.86
CA LEU A 90 -2.84 -4.58 16.50
C LEU A 90 -3.54 -3.98 17.72
N ARG A 91 -3.59 -2.66 17.75
CA ARG A 91 -4.25 -1.84 18.78
C ARG A 91 -5.13 -0.81 18.09
N THR A 92 -6.14 -0.33 18.81
CA THR A 92 -7.05 0.72 18.33
C THR A 92 -6.59 2.11 18.77
N GLU A 93 -5.30 2.29 18.99
CA GLU A 93 -4.68 3.54 19.47
C GLU A 93 -4.39 4.49 18.30
N ASN A 94 -5.41 4.77 17.49
CA ASN A 94 -5.37 5.72 16.38
C ASN A 94 -6.59 6.65 16.43
N ASN A 95 -6.58 7.70 15.60
CA ASN A 95 -7.64 8.71 15.60
C ASN A 95 -9.03 8.16 15.24
N GLN A 96 -9.13 6.98 14.62
CA GLN A 96 -10.40 6.34 14.26
C GLN A 96 -10.86 5.26 15.25
N ARG A 97 -9.98 4.83 16.16
CA ARG A 97 -10.19 3.69 17.07
C ARG A 97 -10.47 2.36 16.36
N GLU A 98 -9.81 2.15 15.23
CA GLU A 98 -9.96 0.95 14.39
C GLU A 98 -8.70 0.09 14.40
N TYR A 99 -8.81 -1.16 13.96
CA TYR A 99 -7.64 -2.00 13.71
C TYR A 99 -7.15 -1.78 12.29
N TYR A 100 -5.99 -1.13 12.13
CA TYR A 100 -5.41 -0.92 10.82
C TYR A 100 -4.46 -2.06 10.45
N ILE A 101 -4.78 -2.78 9.37
CA ILE A 101 -3.82 -3.75 8.79
C ILE A 101 -2.52 -3.09 8.33
N THR A 102 -2.55 -1.77 8.09
CA THR A 102 -1.39 -0.97 7.69
C THR A 102 -0.35 -0.83 8.81
N ASP A 103 -0.70 -1.14 10.05
CA ASP A 103 0.24 -1.19 11.17
C ASP A 103 1.06 -2.50 11.18
N CYS A 104 0.56 -3.59 10.57
CA CYS A 104 1.23 -4.89 10.58
C CYS A 104 2.68 -4.84 10.04
N PRO A 105 3.00 -4.17 8.91
CA PRO A 105 4.38 -4.01 8.45
C PRO A 105 5.29 -3.30 9.48
N GLY A 106 4.79 -2.28 10.18
CA GLY A 106 5.54 -1.57 11.23
C GLY A 106 5.78 -2.46 12.45
N ILE A 107 4.78 -3.24 12.87
CA ILE A 107 4.89 -4.25 13.93
C ILE A 107 5.95 -5.29 13.56
N LEU A 108 5.92 -5.83 12.34
CA LEU A 108 6.91 -6.80 11.89
C LEU A 108 8.34 -6.23 11.91
N LYS A 109 8.52 -4.99 11.42
CA LYS A 109 9.81 -4.30 11.45
C LYS A 109 10.31 -4.10 12.90
N SER A 110 9.45 -3.71 13.84
CA SER A 110 9.84 -3.50 15.24
C SER A 110 10.26 -4.80 15.95
N LEU A 111 9.76 -5.94 15.49
CA LEU A 111 10.16 -7.28 15.93
C LEU A 111 11.44 -7.80 15.23
N GLY A 112 12.11 -6.96 14.45
CA GLY A 112 13.34 -7.30 13.73
C GLY A 112 13.10 -8.20 12.51
N LYS A 113 11.85 -8.33 12.03
CA LYS A 113 11.55 -9.08 10.81
C LYS A 113 11.90 -8.24 9.58
N GLN A 114 12.25 -8.94 8.50
CA GLN A 114 12.53 -8.28 7.22
C GLN A 114 11.20 -7.79 6.60
N VAL A 115 11.14 -6.50 6.30
CA VAL A 115 10.01 -5.85 5.62
C VAL A 115 10.56 -4.97 4.50
N ALA A 116 10.00 -5.10 3.31
CA ALA A 116 10.42 -4.33 2.14
C ALA A 116 9.24 -3.53 1.56
N ALA A 117 9.45 -2.25 1.28
CA ALA A 117 8.50 -1.40 0.56
C ALA A 117 9.08 -1.07 -0.83
N LEU A 118 8.43 -1.56 -1.88
CA LEU A 118 8.93 -1.54 -3.25
C LEU A 118 8.09 -0.62 -4.15
N PRO A 119 8.69 0.42 -4.77
CA PRO A 119 7.99 1.36 -5.64
C PRO A 119 7.76 0.75 -7.04
N VAL A 120 6.95 -0.31 -7.10
CA VAL A 120 6.73 -1.14 -8.31
C VAL A 120 5.37 -0.92 -8.95
N LEU A 121 4.43 -0.32 -8.22
CA LEU A 121 3.09 -0.06 -8.73
C LEU A 121 3.12 1.04 -9.80
N LYS A 122 2.20 0.95 -10.75
CA LYS A 122 2.02 1.88 -11.86
C LYS A 122 1.11 3.02 -11.44
N PRO A 123 1.19 4.19 -12.09
CA PRO A 123 0.31 5.32 -11.80
C PRO A 123 -1.19 4.98 -11.87
N CYS A 124 -1.62 4.11 -12.78
CA CYS A 124 -3.01 3.67 -12.87
C CYS A 124 -3.49 2.87 -11.64
N GLU A 125 -2.58 2.19 -10.93
CA GLU A 125 -2.86 1.44 -9.71
C GLU A 125 -3.10 2.35 -8.49
N ALA A 126 -2.85 3.66 -8.63
CA ALA A 126 -3.20 4.66 -7.63
C ALA A 126 -4.69 5.06 -7.64
N LEU A 127 -5.44 4.63 -8.65
CA LEU A 127 -6.85 4.96 -8.79
C LEU A 127 -7.71 3.98 -7.98
N SER A 128 -8.55 4.52 -7.11
CA SER A 128 -9.50 3.79 -6.24
C SER A 128 -10.89 4.39 -6.39
N ILE A 129 -11.93 3.57 -6.34
CA ILE A 129 -13.32 4.01 -6.50
C ILE A 129 -13.98 4.19 -5.13
N ASN A 130 -14.09 5.44 -4.67
CA ASN A 130 -14.85 5.80 -3.46
C ASN A 130 -16.10 6.65 -3.77
N THR A 131 -16.11 7.28 -4.95
CA THR A 131 -17.18 8.17 -5.42
C THR A 131 -17.51 7.92 -6.89
N PHE A 132 -18.61 8.53 -7.38
CA PHE A 132 -18.97 8.46 -8.81
C PHE A 132 -17.94 9.16 -9.71
N ASP A 133 -17.32 10.24 -9.23
CA ASP A 133 -16.27 10.93 -9.99
C ASP A 133 -15.01 10.04 -10.11
N ASP A 134 -14.68 9.28 -9.06
CA ASP A 134 -13.60 8.30 -9.12
C ASP A 134 -13.89 7.18 -10.12
N LEU A 135 -15.14 6.68 -10.16
CA LEU A 135 -15.57 5.68 -11.13
C LEU A 135 -15.36 6.19 -12.56
N ALA A 136 -15.78 7.41 -12.85
CA ALA A 136 -15.59 8.02 -14.17
C ALA A 136 -14.10 8.18 -14.54
N ALA A 137 -13.26 8.55 -13.57
CA ALA A 137 -11.82 8.66 -13.77
C ALA A 137 -11.18 7.28 -14.08
N VAL A 138 -11.57 6.25 -13.33
CA VAL A 138 -11.13 4.86 -13.57
C VAL A 138 -11.59 4.36 -14.93
N GLU A 139 -12.85 4.57 -15.31
CA GLU A 139 -13.37 4.17 -16.64
C GLU A 139 -12.60 4.85 -17.78
N ALA A 140 -12.30 6.14 -17.63
CA ALA A 140 -11.50 6.88 -18.61
C ALA A 140 -10.09 6.28 -18.75
N GLU A 141 -9.46 5.91 -17.64
CA GLU A 141 -8.14 5.27 -17.64
C GLU A 141 -8.19 3.84 -18.21
N MET A 142 -9.21 3.06 -17.87
CA MET A 142 -9.48 1.74 -18.44
C MET A 142 -9.55 1.81 -19.97
N ARG A 143 -10.25 2.81 -20.54
CA ARG A 143 -10.32 3.00 -21.99
C ARG A 143 -8.96 3.31 -22.60
N LYS A 144 -8.13 4.15 -21.96
CA LYS A 144 -6.77 4.46 -22.44
C LYS A 144 -5.87 3.21 -22.45
N LEU A 145 -6.05 2.35 -21.45
CA LEU A 145 -5.32 1.09 -21.31
C LEU A 145 -5.87 -0.02 -22.24
N GLY A 146 -6.96 0.24 -22.96
CA GLY A 146 -7.54 -0.70 -23.93
C GLY A 146 -8.47 -1.75 -23.33
N TYR A 147 -8.95 -1.56 -22.09
CA TYR A 147 -10.01 -2.41 -21.54
C TYR A 147 -11.33 -2.15 -22.28
N LEU A 148 -12.02 -3.22 -22.67
CA LEU A 148 -13.31 -3.16 -23.32
C LEU A 148 -14.39 -2.91 -22.25
N CYS A 149 -15.03 -1.74 -22.27
CA CYS A 149 -16.32 -1.57 -21.60
C CYS A 149 -17.39 -2.10 -22.57
N GLU A 150 -17.97 -3.27 -22.28
CA GLU A 150 -19.20 -3.67 -22.96
C GLU A 150 -20.30 -2.66 -22.58
N SER A 151 -20.88 -2.01 -23.58
CA SER A 151 -21.94 -1.02 -23.48
C SER A 151 -23.31 -1.65 -23.27
#